data_AF-A0A7J7DW03-F1
#
_entry.id   AF-A0A7J7DW03-F1
#
_cell.length_a   1.000
_cell.length_b   1.000
_cell.length_c   1.000
_cell.angle_alpha   90.00
_cell.angle_beta   90.00
_cell.angle_gamma   90.00
#
_symmetry.space_group_name_H-M   'P 1'
#
loop_
_entity.id
_entity.type
_entity.pdbx_description
1 polymer ?
#
loop_
_entity_poly.entity_id
_entity_poly.type
_entity_poly.pdbx_seq_one_letter_code
_entity_poly.pdbx_strand_id
1 'polypeptide(L)'
;MAASASISVSRLISTTAATPSPISSSRSAPSLLPYHKPLSSKPSSSFKPLPHPKPIKFSTKTTSTISIDEKLPDATLSYFDSAGELQTTTISSLTQGKKAILFAVPGAFTPTCVQKHLPRFVEKSAELKSKGVDTIACISVNDAFVMKAWKENLGIINDEVLLLSDGNEDFTKAIGFER
;
A
#
# COMPACT_ATOMS: atom_id res chain seq x y z
N MET A 1 -13.37 -54.48 10.12
CA MET A 1 -14.21 -54.06 11.27
C MET A 1 -13.89 -52.58 11.51
N ALA A 2 -14.65 -51.66 10.90
CA ALA A 2 -15.78 -50.93 11.50
C ALA A 2 -15.34 -50.15 12.77
N ALA A 3 -15.50 -48.82 12.90
CA ALA A 3 -16.69 -48.06 12.55
C ALA A 3 -16.41 -46.60 12.17
N SER A 4 -17.18 -46.11 11.20
CA SER A 4 -17.47 -44.69 10.95
C SER A 4 -18.37 -44.12 12.04
N ALA A 5 -18.18 -42.84 12.38
CA ALA A 5 -19.22 -42.04 13.02
C ALA A 5 -19.26 -40.66 12.36
N SER A 6 -20.29 -40.47 11.51
CA SER A 6 -20.72 -39.19 10.99
C SER A 6 -21.58 -38.48 12.04
N ILE A 7 -21.34 -37.21 12.29
CA ILE A 7 -22.25 -36.34 13.06
C ILE A 7 -22.58 -35.15 12.14
N SER A 8 -23.87 -34.94 11.92
CA SER A 8 -24.42 -33.96 11.00
C SER A 8 -25.51 -33.13 11.68
N VAL A 9 -25.59 -31.85 11.28
CA VAL A 9 -26.70 -30.87 11.40
C VAL A 9 -26.99 -30.37 12.83
N SER A 10 -26.96 -29.08 13.14
CA SER A 10 -27.99 -28.14 12.70
C SER A 10 -27.60 -26.66 12.87
N ARG A 11 -27.94 -25.88 11.84
CA ARG A 11 -27.89 -24.42 11.79
C ARG A 11 -28.98 -23.83 12.69
N LEU A 12 -28.63 -22.83 13.50
CA LEU A 12 -29.61 -21.95 14.15
C LEU A 12 -29.64 -20.62 13.40
N ILE A 13 -30.80 -20.33 12.83
CA ILE A 13 -31.14 -19.13 12.08
C ILE A 13 -32.02 -18.31 13.02
N SER A 14 -31.54 -17.17 13.52
CA SER A 14 -32.38 -16.21 14.24
C SER A 14 -32.97 -15.21 13.24
N THR A 15 -34.24 -15.41 12.92
CA THR A 15 -35.11 -14.46 12.23
C THR A 15 -35.73 -13.49 13.23
N THR A 16 -35.58 -12.19 13.02
CA THR A 16 -36.56 -11.19 13.48
C THR A 16 -36.86 -10.22 12.34
N ALA A 17 -38.11 -10.24 11.88
CA ALA A 17 -38.68 -9.33 10.90
C ALA A 17 -39.70 -8.41 11.59
N ALA A 18 -39.70 -7.12 11.24
CA ALA A 18 -40.75 -6.09 11.42
C ALA A 18 -40.10 -4.71 11.14
N THR A 19 -40.60 -3.72 10.39
CA THR A 19 -41.77 -3.45 9.53
C THR A 19 -41.44 -2.12 8.79
N PRO A 20 -41.92 -1.84 7.56
CA PRO A 20 -41.54 -0.64 6.81
C PRO A 20 -42.51 0.54 7.04
N SER A 21 -42.05 1.77 6.77
CA SER A 21 -42.88 3.00 6.72
C SER A 21 -42.26 4.05 5.79
N PRO A 22 -43.04 5.00 5.25
CA PRO A 22 -43.16 5.16 3.81
C PRO A 22 -42.37 6.34 3.19
N ILE A 23 -42.33 6.24 1.86
CA ILE A 23 -41.90 7.20 0.84
C ILE A 23 -42.56 8.57 1.02
N SER A 24 -41.79 9.66 0.90
CA SER A 24 -42.31 10.94 0.41
C SER A 24 -41.30 11.63 -0.49
N SER A 25 -41.61 11.61 -1.78
CA SER A 25 -40.98 12.40 -2.82
C SER A 25 -41.52 13.82 -2.77
N SER A 26 -40.67 14.83 -2.65
CA SER A 26 -41.05 16.20 -3.01
C SER A 26 -40.01 16.80 -3.95
N ARG A 27 -40.52 17.13 -5.13
CA ARG A 27 -39.85 17.57 -6.34
C ARG A 27 -39.72 19.11 -6.31
N SER A 28 -38.51 19.58 -6.62
CA SER A 28 -38.16 20.78 -7.39
C SER A 28 -38.85 22.13 -7.10
N ALA A 29 -38.02 23.15 -6.81
CA ALA A 29 -38.04 24.45 -7.51
C ALA A 29 -36.73 25.25 -7.22
N PRO A 30 -36.00 25.75 -8.23
CA PRO A 30 -34.98 26.76 -8.02
C PRO A 30 -35.61 28.17 -8.05
N SER A 31 -35.40 28.95 -7.00
CA SER A 31 -35.83 30.34 -6.93
C SER A 31 -34.85 31.24 -7.67
N LEU A 32 -35.36 32.00 -8.62
CA LEU A 32 -34.66 33.02 -9.41
C LEU A 32 -34.22 34.17 -8.50
N LEU A 33 -32.91 34.44 -8.42
CA LEU A 33 -32.42 35.68 -7.83
C LEU A 33 -32.28 36.79 -8.88
N PRO A 34 -32.52 38.06 -8.51
CA PRO A 34 -32.59 39.18 -9.46
C PRO A 34 -31.20 39.66 -9.89
N TYR A 35 -31.12 40.03 -11.16
CA TYR A 35 -29.99 40.67 -11.80
C TYR A 35 -29.82 42.11 -11.27
N HIS A 36 -28.71 42.39 -10.57
CA HIS A 36 -28.28 43.76 -10.24
C HIS A 36 -26.93 44.07 -10.92
N LYS A 37 -26.95 45.02 -11.86
CA LYS A 37 -25.83 45.91 -12.23
C LYS A 37 -25.96 47.19 -11.37
N PRO A 38 -25.00 48.14 -11.35
CA PRO A 38 -23.58 48.15 -11.74
C PRO A 38 -22.70 48.82 -10.64
N LEU A 39 -21.35 48.81 -10.74
CA LEU A 39 -20.57 50.04 -10.47
C LEU A 39 -19.16 49.97 -11.05
N SER A 40 -18.83 50.97 -11.84
CA SER A 40 -17.48 51.28 -12.34
C SER A 40 -16.67 51.96 -11.24
N SER A 41 -15.50 51.43 -10.90
CA SER A 41 -14.45 52.17 -10.20
C SER A 41 -13.06 51.65 -10.58
N LYS A 42 -12.33 52.43 -11.38
CA LYS A 42 -10.85 52.52 -11.29
C LYS A 42 -10.55 53.55 -10.18
N PRO A 43 -9.47 53.46 -9.38
CA PRO A 43 -8.11 53.49 -9.90
C PRO A 43 -7.00 52.76 -9.10
N SER A 44 -5.85 52.67 -9.77
CA SER A 44 -4.47 52.64 -9.27
C SER A 44 -4.11 51.80 -8.03
N SER A 45 -3.39 50.72 -8.25
CA SER A 45 -2.34 50.29 -7.33
C SER A 45 -1.08 49.98 -8.14
N SER A 46 0.00 50.70 -7.82
CA SER A 46 1.35 50.42 -8.30
C SER A 46 1.81 49.09 -7.70
N PHE A 47 1.71 48.01 -8.48
CA PHE A 47 2.28 46.72 -8.09
C PHE A 47 3.80 46.80 -8.19
N LYS A 48 4.48 46.77 -7.05
CA LYS A 48 5.92 46.44 -7.01
C LYS A 48 6.05 44.95 -7.33
N PRO A 49 6.93 44.54 -8.26
CA PRO A 49 7.17 43.13 -8.52
C PRO A 49 7.76 42.48 -7.26
N LEU A 50 7.09 41.43 -6.78
CA LEU A 50 7.63 40.55 -5.75
C LEU A 50 8.95 39.94 -6.24
N PRO A 51 9.94 39.69 -5.36
CA PRO A 51 11.14 38.98 -5.73
C PRO A 51 10.76 37.62 -6.30
N HIS A 52 11.32 37.31 -7.47
CA HIS A 52 11.08 36.04 -8.14
C HIS A 52 11.49 34.91 -7.19
N PRO A 53 10.63 33.91 -6.93
CA PRO A 53 11.08 32.71 -6.23
C PRO A 53 12.22 32.11 -7.07
N LYS A 54 13.38 31.91 -6.44
CA LYS A 54 14.47 31.16 -7.06
C LYS A 54 13.89 29.83 -7.54
N PRO A 55 14.26 29.34 -8.74
CA PRO A 55 13.77 28.06 -9.22
C PRO A 55 14.06 27.02 -8.14
N ILE A 56 12.99 26.42 -7.62
CA ILE A 56 13.10 25.22 -6.79
C ILE A 56 13.76 24.21 -7.72
N LYS A 57 15.01 23.86 -7.42
CA LYS A 57 15.71 22.78 -8.11
C LYS A 57 15.02 21.49 -7.70
N PHE A 58 13.96 21.13 -8.40
CA PHE A 58 13.55 19.74 -8.47
C PHE A 58 14.73 19.00 -9.09
N SER A 59 15.50 18.33 -8.23
CA SER A 59 16.41 17.30 -8.68
C SER A 59 15.52 16.25 -9.31
N THR A 60 15.40 16.31 -10.63
CA THR A 60 14.86 15.21 -11.43
C THR A 60 15.84 14.06 -11.20
N LYS A 61 15.53 13.21 -10.22
CA LYS A 61 16.20 11.92 -10.06
C LYS A 61 15.93 11.19 -11.37
N THR A 62 16.94 11.11 -12.24
CA THR A 62 16.86 10.42 -13.51
C THR A 62 16.47 8.97 -13.23
N THR A 63 15.24 8.60 -13.57
CA THR A 63 14.69 7.27 -13.36
C THR A 63 15.24 6.31 -14.42
N SER A 64 16.52 5.96 -14.31
CA SER A 64 17.07 4.80 -15.00
C SER A 64 16.79 3.55 -14.16
N THR A 65 16.50 2.43 -14.80
CA THR A 65 16.36 1.14 -14.13
C THR A 65 17.64 0.79 -13.37
N ILE A 66 17.52 0.44 -12.09
CA ILE A 66 18.65 0.05 -11.23
C ILE A 66 19.46 -1.08 -11.89
N SER A 67 20.79 -1.01 -11.79
CA SER A 67 21.72 -1.99 -12.36
C SER A 67 22.49 -2.78 -11.30
N ILE A 68 23.15 -3.88 -11.72
CA ILE A 68 24.06 -4.64 -10.85
C ILE A 68 25.19 -3.70 -10.39
N ASP A 69 25.63 -3.87 -9.13
CA ASP A 69 26.64 -3.05 -8.43
C ASP A 69 26.22 -1.60 -8.15
N GLU A 70 24.99 -1.21 -8.49
CA GLU A 70 24.43 0.07 -8.09
C GLU A 70 23.87 0.00 -6.66
N LYS A 71 24.11 1.05 -5.88
CA LYS A 71 23.52 1.16 -4.54
C LYS A 71 22.02 1.41 -4.68
N LEU A 72 21.21 0.64 -3.95
CA LEU A 72 19.77 0.85 -3.92
C LEU A 72 19.42 2.27 -3.43
N PRO A 73 18.45 2.95 -4.08
CA PRO A 73 17.96 4.22 -3.60
C PRO A 73 17.31 4.04 -2.23
N ASP A 74 17.56 4.99 -1.34
CA ASP A 74 16.87 4.99 -0.06
C ASP A 74 15.40 5.41 -0.26
N ALA A 75 14.51 4.70 0.42
CA ALA A 75 13.07 4.93 0.43
C ALA A 75 12.50 4.40 1.76
N THR A 76 11.38 4.97 2.20
CA THR A 76 10.68 4.54 3.41
C THR A 76 9.55 3.61 3.04
N LEU A 77 9.50 2.45 3.70
CA LEU A 77 8.49 1.42 3.52
C LEU A 77 7.76 1.18 4.84
N SER A 78 6.49 0.79 4.76
CA SER A 78 5.65 0.54 5.93
C SER A 78 5.35 -0.94 6.10
N TYR A 79 5.20 -1.43 7.33
CA TYR A 79 4.85 -2.83 7.59
C TYR A 79 4.17 -2.97 8.95
N PHE A 80 3.58 -4.14 9.20
CA PHE A 80 3.07 -4.50 10.53
C PHE A 80 4.00 -5.51 11.21
N ASP A 81 4.37 -5.22 12.45
CA ASP A 81 5.19 -6.11 13.28
C ASP A 81 4.36 -7.26 13.88
N SER A 82 4.99 -8.10 14.70
CA SER A 82 4.34 -9.21 15.39
C SER A 82 3.31 -8.78 16.44
N ALA A 83 3.40 -7.55 16.96
CA ALA A 83 2.41 -6.97 17.86
C ALA A 83 1.20 -6.40 17.10
N GLY A 84 1.27 -6.35 15.77
CA GLY A 84 0.22 -5.78 14.93
C GLY A 84 0.23 -4.25 14.95
N GLU A 85 1.36 -3.63 15.29
CA GLU A 85 1.57 -2.19 15.21
C GLU A 85 2.15 -1.80 13.85
N LEU A 86 1.73 -0.63 13.35
CA LEU A 86 2.24 -0.07 12.10
C LEU A 86 3.62 0.53 12.33
N GLN A 87 4.61 0.01 11.61
CA GLN A 87 6.00 0.44 11.67
C GLN A 87 6.48 0.96 10.31
N THR A 88 7.56 1.72 10.33
CA THR A 88 8.28 2.15 9.12
C THR A 88 9.73 1.68 9.17
N THR A 89 10.31 1.48 7.99
CA THR A 89 11.71 1.08 7.81
C THR A 89 12.26 1.73 6.53
N THR A 90 13.58 1.85 6.42
CA THR A 90 14.23 2.33 5.21
C THR A 90 14.98 1.22 4.49
N ILE A 91 15.12 1.32 3.16
CA ILE A 91 15.94 0.39 2.37
C ILE A 91 17.36 0.29 2.94
N SER A 92 17.96 1.41 3.36
CA SER A 92 19.27 1.40 4.00
C SER A 92 19.28 0.59 5.29
N SER A 93 18.27 0.71 6.16
CA SER A 93 18.20 -0.07 7.41
C SER A 93 18.04 -1.59 7.20
N LEU A 94 17.41 -1.98 6.08
CA LEU A 94 17.23 -3.39 5.69
C LEU A 94 18.51 -4.01 5.10
N THR A 95 19.37 -3.20 4.48
CA THR A 95 20.49 -3.67 3.64
C THR A 95 21.87 -3.34 4.19
N GLN A 96 22.01 -2.31 5.03
CA GLN A 96 23.31 -1.86 5.53
C GLN A 96 23.96 -2.92 6.43
N GLY A 97 25.12 -3.41 6.01
CA GLY A 97 25.89 -4.41 6.75
C GLY A 97 25.22 -5.79 6.82
N LYS A 98 24.17 -6.02 6.03
CA LYS A 98 23.36 -7.24 6.02
C LYS A 98 23.25 -7.79 4.61
N LYS A 99 23.14 -9.10 4.49
CA LYS A 99 22.78 -9.75 3.23
C LYS A 99 21.26 -9.85 3.16
N ALA A 100 20.64 -9.02 2.34
CA ALA A 100 19.19 -8.97 2.18
C ALA A 100 18.75 -9.50 0.81
N ILE A 101 17.61 -10.19 0.78
CA ILE A 101 16.87 -10.52 -0.43
C ILE A 101 15.61 -9.66 -0.43
N LEU A 102 15.53 -8.73 -1.39
CA LEU A 102 14.33 -7.94 -1.64
C LEU A 102 13.73 -8.42 -2.97
N PHE A 103 12.45 -8.77 -2.97
CA PHE A 103 11.72 -9.08 -4.19
C PHE A 103 10.40 -8.30 -4.22
N ALA A 104 9.95 -7.93 -5.41
CA ALA A 104 8.73 -7.16 -5.59
C ALA A 104 7.65 -7.99 -6.28
N VAL A 105 6.39 -7.67 -5.98
CA VAL A 105 5.22 -8.18 -6.70
C VAL A 105 4.36 -7.00 -7.17
N PRO A 106 3.61 -7.13 -8.27
CA PRO A 106 2.71 -6.06 -8.71
C PRO A 106 1.58 -5.78 -7.71
N GLY A 107 1.13 -6.80 -6.98
CA GLY A 107 0.04 -6.64 -6.03
C GLY A 107 -0.22 -7.86 -5.16
N ALA A 108 -0.62 -7.61 -3.93
CA ALA A 108 -1.18 -8.59 -3.00
C ALA A 108 -2.42 -9.26 -3.61
N PHE A 109 -2.66 -10.52 -3.23
CA PHE A 109 -3.82 -11.31 -3.69
C PHE A 109 -3.92 -11.57 -5.21
N THR A 110 -2.91 -11.22 -6.01
CA THR A 110 -2.92 -11.47 -7.46
C THR A 110 -2.52 -12.92 -7.80
N PRO A 111 -3.13 -13.59 -8.81
CA PRO A 111 -3.07 -15.05 -8.98
C PRO A 111 -1.65 -15.65 -9.01
N THR A 112 -0.71 -15.04 -9.74
CA THR A 112 0.68 -15.55 -9.83
C THR A 112 1.45 -15.30 -8.54
N CYS A 113 1.21 -14.17 -7.88
CA CYS A 113 1.93 -13.75 -6.68
C CYS A 113 1.56 -14.63 -5.48
N VAL A 114 0.29 -15.03 -5.36
CA VAL A 114 -0.19 -15.88 -4.27
C VAL A 114 0.07 -17.37 -4.46
N GLN A 115 0.17 -17.87 -5.69
CA GLN A 115 0.29 -19.32 -5.90
C GLN A 115 1.72 -19.83 -5.88
N LYS A 116 2.71 -19.00 -6.27
CA LYS A 116 4.08 -19.48 -6.50
C LYS A 116 5.16 -18.53 -6.01
N HIS A 117 5.05 -17.23 -6.30
CA HIS A 117 6.16 -16.31 -6.10
C HIS A 117 6.51 -16.14 -4.62
N LEU A 118 5.57 -15.60 -3.83
CA LEU A 118 5.80 -15.34 -2.40
C LEU A 118 5.90 -16.64 -1.56
N PRO A 119 4.99 -17.63 -1.70
CA PRO A 119 5.05 -18.84 -0.85
C PRO A 119 6.37 -19.60 -0.94
N ARG A 120 7.02 -19.62 -2.12
CA ARG A 120 8.30 -20.32 -2.29
C ARG A 120 9.43 -19.67 -1.49
N PHE A 121 9.40 -18.36 -1.27
CA PHE A 121 10.36 -17.69 -0.39
C PHE A 121 10.12 -18.03 1.08
N VAL A 122 8.86 -18.20 1.50
CA VAL A 122 8.50 -18.66 2.85
C VAL A 122 9.04 -20.06 3.10
N GLU A 123 8.73 -21.00 2.19
CA GLU A 123 9.22 -22.39 2.24
C GLU A 123 10.75 -22.49 2.27
N LYS A 124 11.44 -21.60 1.55
CA LYS A 124 12.90 -21.57 1.43
C LYS A 124 13.60 -20.66 2.43
N SER A 125 12.87 -19.97 3.29
CA SER A 125 13.41 -18.95 4.19
C SER A 125 14.52 -19.50 5.09
N ALA A 126 14.33 -20.67 5.71
CA ALA A 126 15.33 -21.32 6.55
C ALA A 126 16.62 -21.68 5.76
N GLU A 127 16.47 -22.20 4.54
CA GLU A 127 17.61 -22.52 3.67
C GLU A 127 18.39 -21.25 3.30
N LEU A 128 17.69 -20.18 2.92
CA LEU A 128 18.30 -18.90 2.58
C LEU A 128 19.01 -18.28 3.79
N LYS A 129 18.40 -18.31 4.97
CA LYS A 129 19.02 -17.83 6.22
C LYS A 129 20.27 -18.63 6.59
N SER A 130 20.25 -19.96 6.40
CA SER A 130 21.44 -20.80 6.61
C SER A 130 22.63 -20.44 5.69
N LYS A 131 22.36 -19.80 4.54
CA LYS A 131 23.36 -19.26 3.60
C LYS A 131 23.79 -17.81 3.94
N GLY A 132 23.49 -17.36 5.15
CA GLY A 132 23.86 -16.05 5.69
C GLY A 132 22.98 -14.90 5.20
N VAL A 133 21.74 -15.16 4.78
CA VAL A 133 20.77 -14.09 4.46
C VAL A 133 20.11 -13.64 5.77
N ASP A 134 20.24 -12.37 6.10
CA ASP A 134 19.67 -11.79 7.32
C ASP A 134 18.18 -11.44 7.13
N THR A 135 17.85 -10.88 5.98
CA THR A 135 16.52 -10.32 5.68
C THR A 135 15.98 -10.88 4.38
N ILE A 136 14.73 -11.35 4.39
CA ILE A 136 13.96 -11.67 3.18
C ILE A 136 12.71 -10.80 3.23
N ALA A 137 12.50 -9.96 2.21
CA ALA A 137 11.36 -9.06 2.18
C ALA A 137 10.66 -9.03 0.82
N CYS A 138 9.33 -9.03 0.87
CA CYS A 138 8.44 -8.83 -0.26
C CYS A 138 7.94 -7.38 -0.27
N ILE A 139 8.12 -6.67 -1.37
CA ILE A 139 7.64 -5.30 -1.57
C ILE A 139 6.44 -5.31 -2.52
N SER A 140 5.41 -4.54 -2.20
CA SER A 140 4.27 -4.29 -3.09
C SER A 140 3.81 -2.84 -2.95
N VAL A 141 3.22 -2.30 -4.01
CA VAL A 141 2.64 -0.93 -4.02
C VAL A 141 1.29 -0.83 -3.29
N ASN A 142 0.82 -1.93 -2.67
CA ASN A 142 -0.35 -1.90 -1.80
C ASN A 142 -0.04 -1.19 -0.48
N ASP A 143 -1.07 -0.66 0.17
CA ASP A 143 -0.97 -0.08 1.51
C ASP A 143 -0.62 -1.14 2.58
N ALA A 144 -0.15 -0.67 3.74
CA ALA A 144 0.32 -1.54 4.81
C ALA A 144 -0.78 -2.45 5.40
N PHE A 145 -2.04 -2.03 5.38
CA PHE A 145 -3.14 -2.84 5.92
C PHE A 145 -3.49 -3.99 4.98
N VAL A 146 -3.48 -3.76 3.67
CA VAL A 146 -3.59 -4.84 2.67
C VAL A 146 -2.43 -5.81 2.79
N MET A 147 -1.20 -5.31 2.96
CA MET A 147 -0.02 -6.16 3.15
C MET A 147 -0.11 -7.00 4.44
N LYS A 148 -0.65 -6.44 5.53
CA LYS A 148 -0.95 -7.17 6.78
C LYS A 148 -1.96 -8.30 6.55
N ALA A 149 -3.12 -7.98 5.96
CA ALA A 149 -4.16 -8.96 5.68
C ALA A 149 -3.63 -10.07 4.76
N TRP A 150 -2.75 -9.74 3.82
CA TRP A 150 -2.13 -10.71 2.94
C TRP A 150 -1.15 -11.64 3.67
N LYS A 151 -0.33 -11.09 4.57
CA LYS A 151 0.55 -11.87 5.47
C LYS A 151 -0.25 -12.90 6.27
N GLU A 152 -1.36 -12.45 6.87
CA GLU A 152 -2.27 -13.30 7.66
C GLU A 152 -2.91 -14.40 6.80
N ASN A 153 -3.39 -14.07 5.60
CA ASN A 153 -3.96 -15.03 4.67
C ASN A 153 -2.96 -16.12 4.23
N LEU A 154 -1.68 -15.76 4.12
CA LEU A 154 -0.62 -16.70 3.77
C LEU A 154 -0.15 -17.55 4.95
N GLY A 155 -0.62 -17.27 6.17
CA GLY A 155 -0.22 -17.99 7.38
C GLY A 155 1.23 -17.71 7.79
N ILE A 156 1.80 -16.57 7.40
CA ILE A 156 3.18 -16.20 7.77
C ILE A 156 3.15 -15.61 9.19
N ILE A 157 3.56 -16.42 10.16
CA ILE A 157 3.51 -16.07 11.58
C ILE A 157 4.87 -15.58 12.07
N ASN A 158 5.95 -16.15 11.54
CA ASN A 158 7.32 -15.91 12.00
C ASN A 158 8.04 -14.89 11.10
N ASP A 159 9.35 -14.78 11.28
CA ASP A 159 10.23 -13.89 10.51
C ASP A 159 10.66 -14.50 9.16
N GLU A 160 9.84 -15.34 8.54
CA GLU A 160 10.19 -16.03 7.29
C GLU A 160 10.36 -15.05 6.14
N VAL A 161 9.40 -14.14 5.99
CA VAL A 161 9.40 -13.06 4.98
C VAL A 161 8.73 -11.83 5.58
N LEU A 162 9.38 -10.67 5.45
CA LEU A 162 8.81 -9.38 5.80
C LEU A 162 7.97 -8.83 4.64
N LEU A 163 6.72 -8.45 4.90
CA LEU A 163 5.83 -7.87 3.89
C LEU A 163 5.84 -6.34 4.03
N LEU A 164 6.40 -5.66 3.03
CA LEU A 164 6.64 -4.23 2.99
C LEU A 164 5.70 -3.53 2.01
N SER A 165 5.09 -2.45 2.46
CA SER A 165 4.26 -1.55 1.68
C SER A 165 5.10 -0.40 1.11
N ASP A 166 5.07 -0.28 -0.21
CA ASP A 166 5.52 0.89 -0.98
C ASP A 166 4.30 1.66 -1.51
N GLY A 167 3.38 2.03 -0.61
CA GLY A 167 2.06 2.57 -1.00
C GLY A 167 2.09 3.87 -1.81
N ASN A 168 3.20 4.61 -1.79
CA ASN A 168 3.42 5.82 -2.61
C ASN A 168 4.22 5.53 -3.90
N GLU A 169 4.69 4.30 -4.06
CA GLU A 169 5.59 3.85 -5.13
C GLU A 169 6.93 4.61 -5.14
N ASP A 170 7.33 5.20 -4.01
CA ASP A 170 8.54 6.01 -3.92
C ASP A 170 9.78 5.15 -4.20
N PHE A 171 9.80 3.92 -3.68
CA PHE A 171 10.87 2.97 -3.97
C PHE A 171 10.77 2.47 -5.41
N THR A 172 9.60 2.02 -5.84
CA THR A 172 9.33 1.44 -7.17
C THR A 172 9.72 2.42 -8.29
N LYS A 173 9.34 3.70 -8.16
CA LYS A 173 9.76 4.78 -9.07
C LYS A 173 11.25 5.02 -8.99
N ALA A 174 11.84 5.02 -7.80
CA ALA A 174 13.27 5.27 -7.65
C ALA A 174 14.17 4.22 -8.30
N ILE A 175 13.68 2.99 -8.49
CA ILE A 175 14.41 1.91 -9.18
C ILE A 175 14.00 1.72 -10.65
N GLY A 176 13.05 2.51 -11.17
CA GLY A 176 12.58 2.45 -12.55
C GLY A 176 11.76 1.20 -12.89
N PHE A 177 10.92 0.75 -11.95
CA PHE A 177 10.03 -0.40 -12.11
C PHE A 177 8.54 -0.03 -12.01
N GLU A 178 8.20 1.26 -12.05
CA GLU A 178 6.82 1.72 -12.17
C GLU A 178 6.28 1.43 -13.58
N ARG A 179 5.05 0.89 -13.68
CA ARG A 179 4.35 0.66 -14.95
C ARG A 179 2.85 0.70 -14.79
#